data_AF-A0A520J7F8-F1
#
_entry.id   AF-A0A520J7F8-F1
#
_cell.length_a   1.000
_cell.length_b   1.000
_cell.length_c   1.000
_cell.angle_alpha   90.00
_cell.angle_beta   90.00
_cell.angle_gamma   90.00
#
_symmetry.space_group_name_H-M   'P 1'
#
loop_
_entity.id
_entity.type
_entity.pdbx_description
1 polymer ?
#
loop_
_entity_poly.entity_id
_entity_poly.type
_entity_poly.pdbx_seq_one_letter_code
_entity_poly.pdbx_strand_id
1 'polypeptide(L)' 'MTYQTDIASMKQIIARQSGTWDGIDAESVARMRAQNRFRTGIDIARYTAAIMRRDMAAYDADPANYT' A
#
# COMPACT_ATOMS: atom_id res chain seq x y z
N MET A 1 1.47 -1.20 6.62
CA MET A 1 0.68 -2.43 6.82
C MET A 1 1.43 -3.56 6.14
N THR A 2 1.74 -4.64 6.86
CA THR A 2 2.31 -5.85 6.26
C THR A 2 1.17 -6.74 5.75
N TYR A 3 1.43 -7.57 4.74
CA TYR A 3 0.43 -8.47 4.15
C TYR A 3 -0.29 -9.32 5.21
N GLN A 4 0.45 -9.81 6.20
CA GLN A 4 -0.05 -10.64 7.30
C GLN A 4 -0.96 -9.85 8.25
N THR A 5 -0.68 -8.56 8.44
CA THR A 5 -1.55 -7.66 9.24
C THR A 5 -2.88 -7.45 8.53
N ASP A 6 -2.87 -7.30 7.21
CA ASP A 6 -4.08 -7.13 6.41
C ASP A 6 -4.96 -8.37 6.45
N ILE A 7 -4.37 -9.57 6.35
CA ILE A 7 -5.10 -10.84 6.51
C ILE A 7 -5.76 -10.93 7.88
N ALA A 8 -5.00 -10.67 8.96
CA ALA A 8 -5.54 -10.70 10.32
C ALA A 8 -6.67 -9.68 10.50
N SER A 9 -6.52 -8.47 9.97
CA SER A 9 -7.57 -7.45 9.98
C SER A 9 -8.83 -7.91 9.24
N MET A 10 -8.68 -8.52 8.05
CA MET A 10 -9.84 -8.98 7.27
C MET A 10 -10.56 -10.14 7.94
N LYS A 11 -9.83 -11.08 8.56
CA LYS A 11 -10.45 -12.14 9.37
C LYS A 11 -11.32 -11.58 10.48
N GLN A 12 -10.85 -10.55 11.19
CA GLN A 12 -11.62 -9.89 12.23
C GLN A 12 -12.87 -9.18 11.69
N ILE A 13 -12.78 -8.52 10.54
CA ILE A 13 -13.94 -7.86 9.92
C ILE A 13 -14.99 -8.89 9.48
N ILE A 14 -14.57 -9.95 8.81
CA ILE A 14 -15.48 -11.01 8.34
C ILE A 14 -16.21 -11.67 9.51
N ALA A 15 -15.48 -12.02 10.58
CA ALA A 15 -16.06 -12.64 11.78
C ALA A 15 -17.13 -11.76 12.47
N ARG A 16 -17.05 -10.43 12.35
CA ARG A 16 -18.04 -9.51 12.94
C ARG A 16 -19.39 -9.52 12.22
N GLN A 17 -19.46 -10.08 11.02
CA GLN A 17 -20.66 -10.04 10.18
C GLN A 17 -21.62 -11.21 10.43
N SER A 18 -21.47 -11.91 11.56
CA SER A 18 -22.42 -12.93 12.04
C SER A 18 -22.75 -14.02 11.01
N GLY A 19 -21.72 -14.54 10.33
CA GLY A 19 -21.86 -15.61 9.34
C GLY A 19 -22.33 -15.17 7.95
N THR A 20 -22.74 -13.91 7.77
CA THR A 20 -23.22 -13.42 6.47
C THR A 20 -22.11 -13.32 5.42
N TRP A 21 -20.84 -13.31 5.84
CA TRP A 21 -19.67 -13.12 4.99
C TRP A 21 -18.77 -14.38 4.90
N ASP A 22 -19.26 -15.56 5.29
CA ASP A 22 -18.46 -16.79 5.36
C ASP A 22 -17.89 -17.25 4.00
N GLY A 23 -18.47 -16.79 2.88
CA GLY A 23 -17.93 -17.04 1.54
C GLY A 23 -16.74 -16.16 1.15
N ILE A 24 -16.33 -15.20 1.99
CA ILE A 24 -15.23 -14.28 1.69
C ILE A 24 -13.91 -14.84 2.25
N ASP A 25 -12.94 -15.07 1.37
CA ASP A 25 -11.59 -15.44 1.78
C ASP A 25 -10.76 -14.19 2.16
N ALA A 26 -10.31 -14.14 3.41
CA ALA A 26 -9.57 -13.01 3.96
C ALA A 26 -8.21 -12.78 3.27
N GLU A 27 -7.55 -13.87 2.82
CA GLU A 27 -6.27 -13.77 2.13
C GLU A 27 -6.44 -13.16 0.73
N SER A 28 -7.46 -13.60 0.00
CA SER A 28 -7.81 -13.05 -1.31
C SER A 28 -8.07 -11.54 -1.23
N VAL A 29 -8.81 -11.08 -0.22
CA VAL A 29 -9.04 -9.64 0.02
C VAL A 29 -7.72 -8.91 0.33
N ALA A 30 -6.86 -9.47 1.17
CA ALA A 30 -5.55 -8.88 1.48
C ALA A 30 -4.67 -8.77 0.23
N ARG A 31 -4.71 -9.78 -0.65
CA ARG A 31 -3.97 -9.78 -1.92
C ARG A 31 -4.48 -8.69 -2.87
N MET A 32 -5.80 -8.55 -3.01
CA MET A 32 -6.40 -7.48 -3.81
C MET A 32 -5.99 -6.09 -3.31
N ARG A 33 -5.95 -5.90 -1.99
CA ARG A 33 -5.49 -4.63 -1.38
C ARG A 33 -4.02 -4.36 -1.63
N ALA A 34 -3.17 -5.39 -1.50
CA ALA A 34 -1.74 -5.26 -1.76
C ALA A 34 -1.44 -4.93 -3.23
N GLN A 35 -2.19 -5.53 -4.16
CA GLN A 35 -2.12 -5.24 -5.58
C GLN A 35 -2.55 -3.79 -5.89
N ASN A 36 -3.50 -3.24 -5.14
CA ASN A 36 -3.91 -1.84 -5.22
C ASN A 36 -3.24 -0.97 -4.13
N ARG A 37 -1.91 -0.92 -4.15
CA ARG A 37 -1.11 -0.21 -3.14
C ARG A 37 -1.42 1.28 -3.03
N PHE A 38 -1.65 1.96 -4.16
CA PHE A 38 -2.00 3.38 -4.20
C PHE A 38 -3.48 3.54 -4.48
N ARG A 39 -4.25 3.84 -3.44
CA ARG A 39 -5.72 3.90 -3.52
C ARG A 39 -6.22 5.13 -4.26
N THR A 40 -5.43 6.20 -4.27
CA THR A 40 -5.78 7.45 -4.92
C THR A 40 -4.61 8.01 -5.70
N GLY A 41 -4.90 8.86 -6.70
CA GLY A 41 -3.87 9.60 -7.42
C GLY A 41 -3.07 10.55 -6.50
N ILE A 42 -3.67 11.03 -5.41
CA ILE A 42 -3.00 11.88 -4.42
C ILE A 42 -1.90 11.08 -3.70
N ASP A 43 -2.12 9.80 -3.42
CA ASP A 43 -1.12 8.93 -2.79
C ASP A 43 0.08 8.70 -3.73
N ILE A 44 -0.20 8.54 -5.03
CA ILE A 44 0.84 8.45 -6.07
C ILE A 44 1.64 9.75 -6.09
N ALA A 45 0.95 10.90 -6.19
CA ALA A 45 1.60 12.21 -6.27
C ALA A 45 2.49 12.50 -5.05
N ARG A 46 2.03 12.20 -3.84
CA ARG A 46 2.84 12.36 -2.62
C ARG A 46 4.08 11.45 -2.64
N TYR A 47 3.90 10.19 -3.03
CA TYR A 47 5.00 9.22 -3.08
C TYR A 47 6.06 9.61 -4.10
N THR A 48 5.66 9.97 -5.32
CA THR A 48 6.59 10.36 -6.38
C THR A 48 7.24 11.72 -6.12
N ALA A 49 6.51 12.68 -5.56
CA ALA A 49 7.08 13.97 -5.17
C ALA A 49 8.20 13.81 -4.12
N ALA A 50 8.02 12.90 -3.15
CA ALA A 50 9.06 12.62 -2.16
C ALA A 50 10.31 11.99 -2.78
N ILE A 51 10.15 11.10 -3.76
CA ILE A 51 11.26 10.50 -4.51
C ILE A 51 12.02 11.60 -5.27
N MET A 52 11.31 12.41 -6.06
CA MET A 52 11.91 13.49 -6.84
C MET A 52 12.72 14.45 -5.95
N ARG A 53 12.19 14.85 -4.78
CA ARG A 53 12.92 15.72 -3.85
C ARG A 53 14.20 15.09 -3.31
N ARG A 54 14.19 13.78 -3.05
CA ARG A 54 15.39 13.05 -2.63
C ARG A 54 16.40 12.97 -3.76
N ASP A 55 15.94 12.71 -4.99
CA ASP A 55 16.80 12.60 -6.16
C ASP A 55 17.44 13.96 -6.48
N MET A 56 16.68 15.06 -6.37
CA MET A 56 17.23 16.43 -6.46
C MET A 56 18.32 16.68 -5.41
N ALA A 57 18.09 16.30 -4.15
CA ALA A 57 19.09 16.47 -3.10
C ALA A 57 20.34 15.61 -3.33
N ALA A 58 20.19 14.42 -3.92
CA ALA A 58 21.32 13.57 -4.29
C ALA A 58 22.15 14.19 -5.43
N TYR A 59 21.48 14.77 -6.43
CA TYR A 59 22.13 15.51 -7.51
C TYR A 59 22.85 16.77 -7.00
N ASP A 60 22.22 17.54 -6.11
CA ASP A 60 22.83 18.73 -5.50
C ASP A 60 24.11 18.38 -4.73
N ALA A 61 24.18 17.19 -4.12
CA ALA A 61 25.35 16.70 -3.40
C ALA A 61 26.44 16.15 -4.34
N ASP A 62 26.05 15.48 -5.42
CA ASP A 62 26.95 14.94 -6.44
C ASP A 62 26.24 14.90 -7.81
N PRO A 63 26.65 15.76 -8.77
CA PRO A 63 26.04 15.86 -10.09
C PRO A 63 26.08 14.58 -10.93
N ALA A 64 26.90 13.58 -10.57
CA ALA A 64 26.88 12.27 -11.22
C ALA A 64 25.57 11.49 -10.95
N ASN A 65 24.81 11.84 -9.90
CA ASN A 65 23.55 11.19 -9.52
C ASN A 65 22.33 11.84 -10.20
N TYR A 66 22.31 11.87 -11.53
CA TYR A 66 21.15 12.37 -12.30
C TYR A 66 20.03 11.32 -12.42
N THR A 67 18.81 11.77 -12.69
CA THR A 67 17.60 10.93 -12.85
C THR A 67 16.67 11.47 -13.93
#